data_AF-A0A8S3HIZ5-F1
#
_entry.id   AF-A0A8S3HIZ5-F1
#
_cell.length_a   1.000
_cell.length_b   1.000
_cell.length_c   1.000
_cell.angle_alpha   90.00
_cell.angle_beta   90.00
_cell.angle_gamma   90.00
#
_symmetry.space_group_name_H-M   'P 1'
#
loop_
_entity.id
_entity.type
_entity.pdbx_description
1 polymer ?
#
loop_
_entity_poly.entity_id
_entity_poly.type
_entity_poly.pdbx_seq_one_letter_code
_entity_poly.pdbx_strand_id
1 'polypeptide(L)' 'MILLTELSRRRIRSINKLIRVGRNEVVVVVRVDRDKGYIDLSKRRVSPEDI' A
#
# COMPACT_ATOMS: atom_id res chain seq x y z
N MET A 1 -6.22 -4.16 -4.23
CA MET A 1 -6.24 -2.69 -4.39
C MET A 1 -5.55 -2.03 -3.20
N ILE A 2 -5.04 -0.81 -3.34
CA ILE A 2 -4.51 -0.02 -2.23
C ILE A 2 -5.30 1.27 -2.11
N LEU A 3 -5.79 1.58 -0.92
CA LEU A 3 -6.47 2.84 -0.64
C LEU A 3 -5.43 3.97 -0.55
N LEU A 4 -5.76 5.17 -1.02
CA LEU A 4 -4.86 6.33 -0.97
C LEU A 4 -4.41 6.64 0.47
N THR A 5 -5.31 6.45 1.44
CA THR A 5 -5.04 6.62 2.88
C THR A 5 -4.07 5.58 3.44
N GLU A 6 -3.88 4.46 2.75
CA GLU A 6 -2.95 3.39 3.13
C GLU A 6 -1.55 3.53 2.49
N LEU A 7 -1.31 4.57 1.68
CA LEU A 7 -0.01 4.83 1.06
C LEU A 7 1.01 5.52 1.97
N SER A 8 0.59 6.49 2.79
CA SER A 8 1.51 7.27 3.65
C SER A 8 0.89 7.60 5.01
N ARG A 9 1.75 7.77 6.03
CA ARG A 9 1.36 8.32 7.34
C ARG A 9 1.27 9.85 7.33
N ARG A 10 1.89 10.52 6.34
CA ARG A 10 1.91 11.99 6.21
C ARG A 10 1.09 12.42 5.00
N ARG A 11 0.61 13.67 5.01
CA ARG A 11 -0.09 14.25 3.86
C ARG A 11 0.87 14.30 2.66
N ILE A 12 0.46 13.71 1.55
CA ILE A 12 1.22 13.71 0.29
C ILE A 12 0.57 14.65 -0.71
N ARG A 13 1.41 15.43 -1.41
CA ARG A 13 0.96 16.32 -2.49
C ARG A 13 0.97 15.64 -3.87
N SER A 14 1.78 14.59 -4.03
CA SER A 14 1.96 13.88 -5.30
C SER A 14 2.19 12.40 -5.03
N ILE A 15 1.37 11.55 -5.64
CA ILE A 15 1.47 10.09 -5.55
C ILE A 15 2.74 9.60 -6.27
N ASN A 16 3.06 10.18 -7.42
CA ASN A 16 4.21 9.79 -8.25
C ASN A 16 5.59 10.01 -7.58
N LYS A 17 5.65 10.84 -6.54
CA LYS A 17 6.87 10.99 -5.72
C LYS A 17 7.06 9.80 -4.76
N LEU A 18 5.98 9.15 -4.35
CA LEU A 18 5.99 8.07 -3.38
C LEU A 18 6.03 6.69 -4.05
N ILE A 19 5.26 6.50 -5.13
CA ILE A 19 5.16 5.24 -5.87
C ILE A 19 5.26 5.49 -7.37
N ARG A 20 5.79 4.51 -8.11
CA ARG A 20 5.90 4.58 -9.57
C ARG A 20 5.45 3.27 -10.20
N VAL A 21 4.85 3.38 -11.37
CA VAL A 21 4.50 2.22 -12.19
C VAL A 21 5.77 1.45 -12.54
N GLY A 22 5.70 0.12 -12.48
CA GLY A 22 6.81 -0.78 -12.82
C GLY A 22 7.84 -0.99 -11.71
N ARG A 23 7.61 -0.48 -10.50
CA ARG A 23 8.47 -0.75 -9.33
C ARG A 23 7.79 -1.71 -8.36
N ASN A 24 8.58 -2.61 -7.79
CA ASN A 24 8.15 -3.47 -6.71
C ASN A 24 8.18 -2.71 -5.39
N GLU A 25 7.12 -2.86 -4.60
CA GLU A 25 6.94 -2.18 -3.33
C GLU A 25 6.61 -3.19 -2.23
N VAL A 26 7.30 -3.10 -1.09
CA VAL A 26 6.92 -3.84 0.12
C VAL A 26 5.60 -3.28 0.64
N VAL A 27 4.60 -4.14 0.84
CA VAL A 27 3.27 -3.80 1.34
C VAL A 27 2.76 -4.93 2.23
N VAL A 28 1.86 -4.61 3.16
CA VAL A 28 1.17 -5.60 3.99
C VAL A 28 -0.26 -5.81 3.50
N VAL A 29 -0.77 -7.04 3.64
CA VAL A 29 -2.17 -7.38 3.37
C VAL A 29 -3.04 -6.92 4.55
N VAL A 30 -4.09 -6.17 4.26
CA VAL A 30 -5.03 -5.66 5.28
C VAL A 30 -6.35 -6.41 5.27
N ARG A 31 -6.84 -6.77 4.08
CA ARG A 31 -8.09 -7.51 3.92
C ARG A 31 -7.96 -8.48 2.76
N VAL A 32 -8.57 -9.65 2.91
CA VAL A 32 -8.76 -10.63 1.84
C VAL A 32 -10.23 -10.97 1.76
N ASP A 33 -10.85 -10.68 0.62
CA ASP A 33 -12.19 -11.13 0.26
C ASP A 33 -12.04 -12.29 -0.73
N ARG A 34 -12.18 -13.52 -0.21
CA ARG A 34 -11.92 -14.74 -1.00
C ARG A 34 -13.02 -15.02 -2.00
N ASP A 35 -14.26 -14.66 -1.68
CA ASP A 35 -15.42 -14.92 -2.54
C ASP A 35 -15.39 -14.03 -3.78
N LYS A 36 -14.90 -12.80 -3.63
CA LYS A 36 -14.75 -11.84 -4.73
C LYS A 36 -13.35 -11.80 -5.33
N GLY A 37 -12.39 -12.51 -4.74
CA GLY A 37 -10.99 -12.51 -5.17
C GLY A 37 -10.26 -11.18 -4.97
N TYR A 38 -10.71 -10.33 -4.05
CA TYR A 38 -10.08 -9.04 -3.78
C TYR A 38 -9.13 -9.09 -2.60
N ILE A 39 -8.02 -8.34 -2.71
CA ILE A 39 -7.04 -8.17 -1.63
C ILE A 39 -6.80 -6.68 -1.46
N ASP A 40 -7.00 -6.16 -0.25
CA ASP A 40 -6.62 -4.78 0.07
C ASP A 40 -5.24 -4.75 0.74
N LEU A 41 -4.43 -3.79 0.33
CA LEU A 41 -3.02 -3.66 0.69
C LEU A 41 -2.74 -2.33 1.41
N SER A 42 -1.65 -2.29 2.16
CA SER A 42 -1.16 -1.06 2.81
C SER A 42 0.35 -0.94 2.78
N LYS A 43 0.83 0.25 2.40
CA LYS A 43 2.25 0.61 2.47
C LYS A 43 2.62 1.26 3.80
N ARG A 44 1.72 2.08 4.36
CA ARG A 44 1.99 2.86 5.58
C ARG A 44 2.14 2.02 6.85
N ARG A 45 1.61 0.80 6.83
CA ARG A 45 1.63 -0.15 7.96
C ARG A 45 2.86 -1.05 7.97
N VAL A 46 3.68 -1.04 6.92
CA VAL A 46 4.97 -1.73 6.89
C VAL A 46 5.86 -1.14 7.99
N SER A 47 6.36 -1.99 8.89
CA SER A 47 7.31 -1.56 9.92
C SER A 47 8.72 -1.50 9.33
N PRO A 48 9.64 -0.68 9.88
CA PRO A 48 11.02 -0.66 9.42
C PRO A 48 11.73 -2.02 9.52
N GLU A 49 11.29 -2.88 10.45
CA GLU A 49 11.80 -4.24 10.61
C GLU A 49 11.34 -5.21 9.50
N ASP A 50 10.30 -4.85 8.74
CA ASP A 50 9.72 -5.69 7.68
C ASP A 50 10.29 -5.36 6.27
N ILE A 51 11.28 -4.45 6.20
CA ILE A 51 11.94 -3.99 4.96
C ILE A 51 13.31 -4.64 4.85
#